data_AF-A0A212C7W0-F1
#
_entry.id   AF-A0A212C7W0-F1
#
_cell.length_a   1.000
_cell.length_b   1.000
_cell.length_c   1.000
_cell.angle_alpha   90.00
_cell.angle_beta   90.00
_cell.angle_gamma   90.00
#
_symmetry.space_group_name_H-M   'P 1'
#
loop_
_entity.id
_entity.type
_entity.pdbx_description
1 polymer ?
#
loop_
_entity_poly.entity_id
_entity_poly.type
_entity_poly.pdbx_seq_one_letter_code
_entity_poly.pdbx_strand_id
1 'polypeptide(L)'
;MAIIQVEPVIQQGHESLVHHILLYQCGSSFSDSVLDDGHECYHPNMPDAFLTCETVIFAWAIGGEGFSYPPHVGLSLGTPLDPHYVLLEVHYDNPTYKEGLIDNSGLRLFYTADIRKYDAGVIEAGLWVSLFHTIPPGLPDFRSEGHCTLECLEEALEAEKPSGIHVFAVLLHAHLAGRGIRLRHFRKGEEMRLLAYDDDFDFNFQEFQYLKEEQTILPGDNLITECRYNTKDRARMTWGGLSTRNEMCLSYLLYYPRINLTRCASIPDIMEQLQFIGVKEIYRPVT
;
A
#
# COMPACT_ATOMS: atom_id res chain seq x y z
N MET A 1 -13.84 -7.42 19.41
CA MET A 1 -12.45 -7.50 19.91
C MET A 1 -11.63 -6.48 19.16
N ALA A 2 -10.43 -6.14 19.63
CA ALA A 2 -9.52 -5.26 18.90
C ALA A 2 -8.12 -5.89 18.81
N ILE A 3 -7.55 -5.92 17.61
CA ILE A 3 -6.13 -6.18 17.41
C ILE A 3 -5.36 -4.94 17.86
N ILE A 4 -4.35 -5.16 18.68
CA ILE A 4 -3.55 -4.11 19.33
C ILE A 4 -2.08 -4.16 18.94
N GLN A 5 -1.62 -5.28 18.38
CA GLN A 5 -0.27 -5.44 17.87
C GLN A 5 -0.24 -6.52 16.79
N VAL A 6 0.61 -6.33 15.79
CA VAL A 6 0.86 -7.27 14.69
C VAL A 6 2.36 -7.46 14.53
N GLU A 7 2.82 -8.70 14.50
CA GLU A 7 4.24 -9.03 14.30
C GLU A 7 4.43 -9.89 13.06
N PRO A 8 5.48 -9.66 12.25
CA PRO A 8 5.89 -10.61 11.24
C PRO A 8 6.41 -11.90 11.89
N VAL A 9 6.02 -13.04 11.34
CA VAL A 9 6.59 -14.34 11.69
C VAL A 9 7.28 -14.84 10.44
N ILE A 10 8.59 -14.62 10.34
CA ILE A 10 9.38 -15.03 9.18
C ILE A 10 10.05 -16.37 9.46
N GLN A 11 9.93 -17.32 8.54
CA GLN A 11 10.59 -18.60 8.65
C GLN A 11 12.11 -18.41 8.68
N GLN A 12 12.79 -19.09 9.60
CA GLN A 12 14.24 -19.01 9.72
C GLN A 12 14.94 -19.39 8.41
N GLY A 13 15.81 -18.52 7.92
CA GLY A 13 16.53 -18.68 6.65
C GLY A 13 15.81 -18.11 5.42
N HIS A 14 14.59 -17.59 5.59
CA HIS A 14 13.78 -16.97 4.53
C HIS A 14 13.68 -15.44 4.69
N GLU A 15 14.47 -14.83 5.57
CA GLU A 15 14.46 -13.40 5.86
C GLU A 15 14.77 -12.54 4.62
N SER A 16 15.55 -13.06 3.67
CA SER A 16 15.84 -12.40 2.39
C SER A 16 14.87 -12.79 1.27
N LEU A 17 13.93 -13.71 1.52
CA LEU A 17 12.98 -14.21 0.53
C LEU A 17 11.65 -13.46 0.65
N VAL A 18 11.16 -13.28 1.88
CA VAL A 18 9.88 -12.60 2.12
C VAL A 18 10.08 -11.10 2.06
N HIS A 19 9.62 -10.48 0.97
CA HIS A 19 9.81 -9.05 0.75
C HIS A 19 8.70 -8.21 1.39
N HIS A 20 7.43 -8.62 1.26
CA HIS A 20 6.32 -8.00 1.97
C HIS A 20 5.16 -8.97 2.19
N ILE A 21 4.31 -8.64 3.15
CA ILE A 21 3.10 -9.36 3.52
C ILE A 21 1.95 -8.36 3.61
N LEU A 22 0.86 -8.62 2.89
CA LEU A 22 -0.38 -7.83 2.98
C LEU A 22 -1.48 -8.70 3.57
N LEU A 23 -2.26 -8.10 4.48
CA LEU A 23 -3.45 -8.72 5.04
C LEU A 23 -4.66 -7.94 4.53
N TYR A 24 -5.56 -8.62 3.81
CA TYR A 24 -6.79 -8.04 3.30
C TYR A 24 -8.00 -8.50 4.11
N GLN A 25 -9.01 -7.63 4.24
CA GLN A 25 -10.34 -8.06 4.65
C GLN A 25 -11.13 -8.59 3.46
N CYS A 26 -11.87 -9.67 3.72
CA CYS A 26 -12.81 -10.25 2.78
C CYS A 26 -14.23 -10.20 3.39
N GLY A 27 -15.21 -9.87 2.54
CA GLY A 27 -16.62 -9.83 2.93
C GLY A 27 -17.20 -11.21 3.25
N SER A 28 -18.40 -11.23 3.81
CA SER A 28 -19.13 -12.45 4.18
C SER A 28 -19.63 -13.29 3.00
N SER A 29 -19.56 -12.76 1.77
CA SER A 29 -19.87 -13.48 0.54
C SER A 29 -18.74 -14.40 0.06
N PHE A 30 -17.61 -14.43 0.76
CA PHE A 30 -16.48 -15.29 0.46
C PHE A 30 -16.85 -16.76 0.70
N SER A 31 -16.48 -17.66 -0.22
CA SER A 31 -16.86 -19.07 -0.15
C SER A 31 -15.94 -19.85 0.77
N ASP A 32 -16.49 -20.70 1.64
CA ASP A 32 -15.69 -21.62 2.46
C ASP A 32 -14.89 -22.63 1.62
N SER A 33 -15.26 -22.83 0.35
CA SER A 33 -14.62 -23.80 -0.54
C SER A 33 -13.17 -23.49 -0.92
N VAL A 34 -12.66 -22.30 -0.59
CA VAL A 34 -11.32 -21.82 -0.97
C VAL A 34 -10.43 -21.51 0.24
N LEU A 35 -10.84 -21.88 1.46
CA LEU A 35 -10.12 -21.54 2.69
C LEU A 35 -8.85 -22.37 2.93
N ASP A 36 -8.79 -23.59 2.39
CA ASP A 36 -7.71 -24.53 2.70
C ASP A 36 -6.55 -24.49 1.67
N ASP A 37 -6.67 -23.69 0.61
CA ASP A 37 -5.71 -23.67 -0.50
C ASP A 37 -5.14 -22.25 -0.74
N GLY A 38 -3.82 -22.19 -0.95
CA GLY A 38 -3.12 -21.01 -1.43
C GLY A 38 -3.00 -20.98 -2.95
N HIS A 39 -3.01 -19.79 -3.54
CA HIS A 39 -2.87 -19.60 -4.98
C HIS A 39 -1.83 -18.52 -5.29
N GLU A 40 -1.18 -18.63 -6.45
CA GLU A 40 -0.37 -17.53 -6.97
C GLU A 40 -1.30 -16.33 -7.28
N CYS A 41 -1.03 -15.20 -6.63
CA CYS A 41 -1.81 -13.99 -6.83
C CYS A 41 -1.75 -13.54 -8.30
N TYR A 42 -2.88 -13.05 -8.81
CA TYR A 42 -3.03 -12.55 -10.17
C TYR A 42 -2.77 -13.59 -11.29
N HIS A 43 -2.62 -14.87 -10.94
CA HIS A 43 -2.55 -15.97 -11.90
C HIS A 43 -3.97 -16.39 -12.34
N PRO A 44 -4.20 -16.81 -13.59
CA PRO A 44 -5.51 -17.31 -14.06
C PRO A 44 -6.13 -18.48 -13.26
N ASN A 45 -5.37 -19.10 -12.36
CA ASN A 45 -5.83 -20.20 -11.51
C ASN A 45 -6.26 -19.71 -10.11
N MET A 46 -6.13 -18.42 -9.82
CA MET A 46 -6.61 -17.79 -8.59
C MET A 46 -8.15 -17.74 -8.63
N PRO A 47 -8.84 -18.18 -7.57
CA PRO A 47 -10.30 -18.12 -7.52
C PRO A 47 -10.80 -16.68 -7.60
N ASP A 48 -11.84 -16.43 -8.42
CA ASP A 48 -12.46 -15.10 -8.56
C ASP A 48 -12.91 -14.50 -7.21
N ALA A 49 -13.23 -15.35 -6.22
CA ALA A 49 -13.58 -14.93 -4.87
C ALA A 49 -12.49 -14.06 -4.22
N PHE A 50 -11.21 -14.34 -4.49
CA PHE A 50 -10.09 -13.60 -3.90
C PHE A 50 -10.01 -12.17 -4.44
N LEU A 51 -10.52 -11.92 -5.66
CA LEU A 51 -10.56 -10.58 -6.25
C LEU A 51 -11.51 -9.63 -5.50
N THR A 52 -12.40 -10.16 -4.65
CA THR A 52 -13.30 -9.34 -3.83
C THR A 52 -12.65 -8.80 -2.55
N CYS A 53 -11.46 -9.29 -2.19
CA CYS A 53 -10.72 -8.88 -1.00
C CYS A 53 -9.79 -7.70 -1.32
N GLU A 54 -10.35 -6.53 -1.57
CA GLU A 54 -9.56 -5.38 -2.04
C GLU A 54 -9.00 -4.51 -0.90
N THR A 55 -9.58 -4.59 0.30
CA THR A 55 -9.19 -3.70 1.40
C THR A 55 -8.06 -4.27 2.24
N VAL A 56 -6.88 -3.65 2.10
CA VAL A 56 -5.74 -3.89 3.00
C VAL A 56 -6.11 -3.42 4.41
N ILE A 57 -5.95 -4.30 5.41
CA ILE A 57 -6.15 -3.99 6.83
C ILE A 57 -4.82 -3.94 7.60
N PHE A 58 -3.76 -4.53 7.05
CA PHE A 58 -2.40 -4.40 7.55
C PHE A 58 -1.38 -4.69 6.44
N ALA A 59 -0.24 -4.02 6.48
CA ALA A 59 0.88 -4.22 5.56
C ALA A 59 2.18 -4.38 6.34
N TRP A 60 3.07 -5.26 5.89
CA TRP A 60 4.42 -5.39 6.43
C TRP A 60 5.39 -5.51 5.27
N ALA A 61 6.58 -4.92 5.40
CA ALA A 61 7.64 -5.05 4.41
C ALA A 61 8.99 -5.31 5.10
N ILE A 62 9.94 -5.81 4.32
CA ILE A 62 11.28 -6.20 4.78
C ILE A 62 11.96 -5.09 5.60
N GLY A 63 12.63 -5.49 6.69
CA GLY A 63 13.29 -4.59 7.63
C GLY A 63 12.36 -3.94 8.66
N GLY A 64 11.04 -4.03 8.48
CA GLY A 64 10.08 -3.59 9.48
C GLY A 64 9.96 -4.55 10.68
N GLU A 65 9.88 -3.99 11.88
CA GLU A 65 9.55 -4.75 13.10
C GLU A 65 8.02 -4.94 13.26
N GLY A 66 7.60 -5.52 14.38
CA GLY A 66 6.19 -5.57 14.75
C GLY A 66 5.61 -4.17 15.02
N PHE A 67 4.34 -3.99 14.72
CA PHE A 67 3.63 -2.73 14.92
C PHE A 67 2.67 -2.80 16.09
N SER A 68 2.74 -1.82 17.00
CA SER A 68 1.80 -1.67 18.12
C SER A 68 0.86 -0.49 17.89
N TYR A 69 -0.45 -0.71 17.99
CA TYR A 69 -1.43 0.36 17.87
C TYR A 69 -1.39 1.27 19.11
N PRO A 70 -1.64 2.59 18.96
CA PRO A 70 -1.80 3.48 20.11
C PRO A 70 -2.91 3.01 21.08
N PRO A 71 -2.83 3.30 22.38
CA PRO A 71 -3.78 2.76 23.37
C PRO A 71 -5.26 3.11 23.14
N HIS A 72 -5.56 4.17 22.38
CA HIS A 72 -6.92 4.58 22.03
C HIS A 72 -7.43 3.99 20.70
N VAL A 73 -6.60 3.24 19.97
CA VAL A 73 -6.86 2.76 18.62
C VAL A 73 -6.64 1.26 18.52
N GLY A 74 -7.39 0.56 17.68
CA GLY A 74 -7.12 -0.83 17.33
C GLY A 74 -7.82 -1.24 16.05
N LEU A 75 -7.34 -2.29 15.40
CA LEU A 75 -8.03 -2.87 14.25
C LEU A 75 -9.20 -3.73 14.77
N SER A 76 -10.42 -3.36 14.39
CA SER A 76 -11.66 -3.94 14.92
C SER A 76 -11.90 -5.34 14.34
N LEU A 77 -12.41 -6.24 15.19
CA LEU A 77 -12.81 -7.60 14.82
C LEU A 77 -14.14 -8.00 15.46
N GLY A 78 -15.02 -8.60 14.65
CA GLY A 78 -16.26 -9.25 15.09
C GLY A 78 -17.53 -8.39 15.06
N THR A 79 -17.46 -7.16 14.54
CA THR A 79 -18.65 -6.37 14.19
C THR A 79 -19.14 -6.71 12.78
N PRO A 80 -20.37 -6.35 12.39
CA PRO A 80 -20.88 -6.60 11.03
C PRO A 80 -20.09 -5.93 9.90
N LEU A 81 -19.28 -4.90 10.22
CA LEU A 81 -18.42 -4.19 9.28
C LEU A 81 -16.98 -4.73 9.26
N ASP A 82 -16.67 -5.71 10.12
CA ASP A 82 -15.33 -6.29 10.21
C ASP A 82 -15.15 -7.46 9.23
N PRO A 83 -13.90 -7.80 8.88
CA PRO A 83 -13.61 -9.00 8.11
C PRO A 83 -14.26 -10.24 8.71
N HIS A 84 -15.00 -10.98 7.88
CA HIS A 84 -15.38 -12.36 8.22
C HIS A 84 -14.20 -13.28 7.93
N TYR A 85 -13.56 -13.08 6.78
CA TYR A 85 -12.34 -13.78 6.38
C TYR A 85 -11.23 -12.76 6.14
N VAL A 86 -10.00 -13.26 6.18
CA VAL A 86 -8.81 -12.51 5.81
C VAL A 86 -8.06 -13.24 4.72
N LEU A 87 -7.50 -12.50 3.78
CA LEU A 87 -6.60 -13.03 2.75
C LEU A 87 -5.19 -12.55 3.07
N LEU A 88 -4.25 -13.49 3.19
CA LEU A 88 -2.83 -13.21 3.39
C LEU A 88 -2.12 -13.31 2.03
N GLU A 89 -1.57 -12.20 1.56
CA GLU A 89 -0.72 -12.15 0.37
C GLU A 89 0.75 -12.02 0.81
N VAL A 90 1.62 -12.86 0.25
CA VAL A 90 3.05 -12.84 0.53
C VAL A 90 3.82 -12.68 -0.77
N HIS A 91 4.61 -11.62 -0.88
CA HIS A 91 5.49 -11.40 -2.02
C HIS A 91 6.88 -11.97 -1.71
N TYR A 92 7.25 -13.01 -2.46
CA TYR A 92 8.57 -13.62 -2.39
C TYR A 92 9.50 -13.06 -3.46
N ASP A 93 10.63 -12.46 -3.08
CA ASP A 93 11.70 -12.06 -3.98
C ASP A 93 12.77 -13.16 -4.04
N ASN A 94 12.74 -13.97 -5.10
CA ASN A 94 13.68 -15.09 -5.31
C ASN A 94 14.58 -14.84 -6.54
N PRO A 95 15.47 -13.84 -6.53
CA PRO A 95 16.27 -13.45 -7.70
C PRO A 95 17.27 -14.54 -8.13
N THR A 96 17.62 -15.46 -7.23
CA THR A 96 18.53 -16.58 -7.50
C THR A 96 17.83 -17.85 -7.97
N TYR A 97 16.49 -17.84 -8.09
CA TYR A 97 15.69 -19.00 -8.50
C TYR A 97 15.99 -20.26 -7.69
N LYS A 98 16.13 -20.12 -6.36
CA LYS A 98 16.33 -21.27 -5.48
C LYS A 98 15.07 -22.14 -5.50
N GLU A 99 15.25 -23.44 -5.74
CA GLU A 99 14.17 -24.43 -5.75
C GLU A 99 14.03 -25.11 -4.38
N GLY A 100 12.88 -25.73 -4.14
CA GLY A 100 12.65 -26.56 -2.94
C GLY A 100 12.51 -25.78 -1.63
N LEU A 101 12.29 -24.47 -1.69
CA LEU A 101 11.97 -23.65 -0.52
C LEU A 101 10.52 -23.90 -0.10
N ILE A 102 10.31 -24.30 1.15
CA ILE A 102 8.99 -24.44 1.76
C ILE A 102 8.89 -23.38 2.84
N ASP A 103 8.02 -22.39 2.66
CA ASP A 103 7.87 -21.26 3.58
C ASP A 103 6.57 -21.38 4.39
N ASN A 104 6.62 -20.99 5.66
CA ASN A 104 5.47 -20.90 6.57
C ASN A 104 5.45 -19.53 7.27
N SER A 105 5.89 -18.48 6.56
CA SER A 105 5.90 -17.12 7.08
C SER A 105 4.49 -16.53 7.10
N GLY A 106 4.25 -15.55 7.97
CA GLY A 106 2.95 -14.90 8.09
C GLY A 106 2.94 -13.81 9.15
N LEU A 107 1.78 -13.59 9.77
CA LEU A 107 1.57 -12.57 10.78
C LEU A 107 1.06 -13.18 12.10
N ARG A 108 1.54 -12.66 13.22
CA ARG A 108 0.99 -12.93 14.55
C ARG A 108 0.17 -11.72 14.99
N LEU A 109 -1.11 -11.96 15.28
CA LEU A 109 -2.05 -10.92 15.71
C LEU A 109 -2.29 -11.02 17.21
N PHE A 110 -2.00 -9.95 17.95
CA PHE A 110 -2.32 -9.84 19.37
C PHE A 110 -3.59 -9.03 19.53
N TYR A 111 -4.58 -9.61 20.21
CA TYR A 111 -5.90 -8.99 20.38
C TYR A 111 -6.33 -8.94 21.84
N THR A 112 -7.28 -8.04 22.12
CA THR A 112 -7.94 -7.91 23.41
C THR A 112 -9.46 -7.92 23.26
N ALA A 113 -10.15 -8.33 24.32
CA ALA A 113 -11.60 -8.17 24.45
C ALA A 113 -12.00 -6.70 24.76
N ASP A 114 -11.07 -5.91 25.31
CA ASP A 114 -11.29 -4.50 25.62
C ASP A 114 -11.29 -3.67 24.33
N ILE A 115 -12.49 -3.26 23.89
CA ILE A 115 -12.62 -2.44 22.69
C ILE A 115 -11.88 -1.11 22.86
N ARG A 116 -11.20 -0.69 21.79
CA ARG A 116 -10.50 0.59 21.74
C ARG A 116 -11.51 1.72 21.45
N LYS A 117 -11.10 2.95 21.72
CA LYS A 117 -11.97 4.13 21.51
C LYS A 117 -12.27 4.34 20.04
N TYR A 118 -11.29 4.06 19.17
CA TYR A 118 -11.43 4.21 17.74
C TYR A 118 -10.96 2.97 16.99
N ASP A 119 -11.71 2.63 15.94
CA ASP A 119 -11.30 1.62 14.97
C ASP A 119 -10.27 2.21 14.01
N ALA A 120 -9.18 1.47 13.78
CA ALA A 120 -8.17 1.81 12.79
C ALA A 120 -8.65 1.47 11.37
N GLY A 121 -8.24 2.29 10.40
CA GLY A 121 -8.28 1.99 8.98
C GLY A 121 -6.91 2.13 8.32
N VAL A 122 -6.80 1.62 7.10
CA VAL A 122 -5.64 1.81 6.22
C VAL A 122 -6.12 2.50 4.95
N ILE A 123 -5.44 3.59 4.55
CA ILE A 123 -5.59 4.18 3.21
C ILE A 123 -4.28 3.92 2.46
N GLU A 124 -4.38 3.24 1.32
CA GLU A 124 -3.31 3.17 0.32
C GLU A 124 -3.35 4.44 -0.52
N ALA A 125 -2.30 5.25 -0.50
CA ALA A 125 -2.18 6.46 -1.30
C ALA A 125 -0.95 6.42 -2.21
N GLY A 126 -1.00 7.16 -3.32
CA GLY A 126 0.13 7.31 -4.25
C GLY A 126 -0.24 7.00 -5.68
N LEU A 127 0.67 6.35 -6.41
CA LEU A 127 0.46 5.99 -7.82
C LEU A 127 -0.14 4.60 -7.91
N TRP A 128 -1.24 4.50 -8.64
CA TRP A 128 -1.84 3.21 -8.94
C TRP A 128 -0.83 2.31 -9.68
N VAL A 129 -0.61 1.10 -9.14
CA VAL A 129 0.30 0.11 -9.72
C VAL A 129 -0.19 -0.29 -11.10
N SER A 130 0.46 0.23 -12.14
CA SER A 130 0.08 0.01 -13.54
C SER A 130 1.25 0.25 -14.47
N LEU A 131 1.13 -0.28 -15.69
CA LEU A 131 2.09 -0.04 -16.77
C LEU A 131 2.12 1.43 -17.23
N PHE A 132 1.23 2.30 -16.75
CA PHE A 132 1.21 3.72 -17.10
C PHE A 132 2.13 4.55 -16.23
N HIS A 133 2.67 4.00 -15.14
CA HIS A 133 3.80 4.61 -14.45
C HIS A 133 5.08 4.25 -15.18
N THR A 134 5.75 5.25 -15.75
CA THR A 134 6.94 5.05 -16.59
C THR A 134 8.12 5.86 -16.07
N ILE A 135 9.26 5.18 -15.89
CA ILE A 135 10.51 5.77 -15.38
C ILE A 135 11.64 5.49 -16.38
N PRO A 136 12.17 6.52 -17.07
CA PRO A 136 13.21 6.33 -18.08
C PRO A 136 14.50 5.71 -17.54
N PRO A 137 15.26 4.96 -18.37
CA PRO A 137 16.58 4.45 -18.01
C PRO A 137 17.65 5.55 -17.95
N GLY A 138 18.72 5.31 -17.19
CA GLY A 138 19.92 6.14 -17.20
C GLY A 138 19.82 7.44 -16.40
N LEU A 139 18.75 7.65 -15.64
CA LEU A 139 18.54 8.91 -14.92
C LEU A 139 19.10 8.83 -13.48
N PRO A 140 19.88 9.83 -13.04
CA PRO A 140 20.35 9.95 -11.65
C PRO A 140 19.21 10.20 -10.66
N ASP A 141 18.19 10.90 -11.13
CA ASP A 141 17.08 11.42 -10.36
C ASP A 141 15.87 11.52 -11.28
N PHE A 142 14.79 10.85 -10.92
CA PHE A 142 13.50 10.97 -11.58
C PHE A 142 12.40 11.00 -10.52
N ARG A 143 11.39 11.84 -10.69
CA ARG A 143 10.30 11.99 -9.71
C ARG A 143 9.00 11.53 -10.31
N SER A 144 8.21 10.83 -9.50
CA SER A 144 6.82 10.53 -9.81
C SER A 144 5.94 10.89 -8.62
N GLU A 145 4.76 11.40 -8.91
CA GLU A 145 3.80 11.85 -7.90
C GLU A 145 2.47 11.14 -8.11
N GLY A 146 1.94 10.61 -7.02
CA GLY A 146 0.60 10.05 -6.96
C GLY A 146 -0.29 10.89 -6.08
N HIS A 147 -1.49 11.22 -6.56
CA HIS A 147 -2.38 12.18 -5.95
C HIS A 147 -3.62 11.49 -5.37
N CYS A 148 -3.89 11.79 -4.11
CA CYS A 148 -5.19 11.64 -3.50
C CYS A 148 -5.87 13.01 -3.59
N THR A 149 -6.83 13.17 -4.51
CA THR A 149 -7.37 14.50 -4.84
C THR A 149 -8.31 15.00 -3.75
N LEU A 150 -8.54 16.32 -3.75
CA LEU A 150 -9.47 16.95 -2.80
C LEU A 150 -10.89 16.43 -2.97
N GLU A 151 -11.32 16.13 -4.20
CA GLU A 151 -12.65 15.58 -4.49
C GLU A 151 -12.79 14.18 -3.87
N CYS A 152 -11.74 13.36 -3.93
CA CYS A 152 -11.77 12.02 -3.35
C CYS A 152 -11.89 12.05 -1.83
N LEU A 153 -11.13 12.94 -1.16
CA LEU A 153 -11.21 13.09 0.29
C LEU A 153 -12.48 13.82 0.75
N GLU A 154 -12.99 14.78 -0.03
CA GLU A 154 -14.31 15.38 0.21
C GLU A 154 -15.39 14.30 0.18
N GLU A 155 -15.49 13.53 -0.90
CA GLU A 155 -16.51 12.49 -1.08
C GLU A 155 -16.44 11.43 0.03
N ALA A 156 -15.23 10.97 0.37
CA ALA A 156 -15.03 9.94 1.38
C ALA A 156 -15.33 10.41 2.81
N LEU A 157 -15.08 11.70 3.13
CA LEU A 157 -15.15 12.21 4.50
C LEU A 157 -16.40 13.02 4.80
N GLU A 158 -16.93 13.80 3.86
CA GLU A 158 -17.99 14.81 4.12
C GLU A 158 -19.22 14.17 4.77
N ALA A 159 -19.68 13.04 4.24
CA ALA A 159 -20.85 12.33 4.74
C ALA A 159 -20.54 11.45 5.97
N GLU A 160 -19.38 10.81 6.01
CA GLU A 160 -19.10 9.77 7.00
C GLU A 160 -18.40 10.30 8.26
N LYS A 161 -17.48 11.26 8.10
CA LYS A 161 -16.61 11.85 9.13
C LYS A 161 -16.29 13.32 8.80
N PRO A 162 -17.24 14.25 8.92
CA PRO A 162 -17.01 15.67 8.61
C PRO A 162 -15.96 16.34 9.52
N SER A 163 -15.67 15.75 10.68
CA SER A 163 -14.57 16.17 11.57
C SER A 163 -13.18 15.68 11.11
N GLY A 164 -13.12 14.90 10.04
CA GLY A 164 -11.91 14.29 9.51
C GLY A 164 -11.47 13.01 10.21
N ILE A 165 -10.29 12.56 9.80
CA ILE A 165 -9.55 11.41 10.32
C ILE A 165 -8.17 11.85 10.82
N HIS A 166 -7.60 11.08 11.74
CA HIS A 166 -6.31 11.29 12.36
C HIS A 166 -5.34 10.19 11.93
N VAL A 167 -4.27 10.57 11.23
CA VAL A 167 -3.18 9.68 10.84
C VAL A 167 -2.20 9.58 11.99
N PHE A 168 -1.79 8.37 12.34
CA PHE A 168 -0.86 8.11 13.46
C PHE A 168 0.39 7.33 13.05
N ALA A 169 0.38 6.62 11.92
CA ALA A 169 1.57 5.99 11.37
C ALA A 169 1.48 5.87 9.84
N VAL A 170 2.62 5.78 9.17
CA VAL A 170 2.71 5.61 7.71
C VAL A 170 3.83 4.63 7.36
N LEU A 171 3.57 3.71 6.43
CA LEU A 171 4.58 2.89 5.76
C LEU A 171 4.78 3.42 4.34
N LEU A 172 6.02 3.70 3.96
CA LEU A 172 6.40 4.15 2.62
C LEU A 172 6.93 2.97 1.82
N HIS A 173 6.52 2.84 0.56
CA HIS A 173 6.84 1.66 -0.26
C HIS A 173 7.24 2.03 -1.70
N ALA A 174 8.37 1.47 -2.13
CA ALA A 174 8.88 1.48 -3.50
C ALA A 174 9.77 0.24 -3.75
N HIS A 175 10.17 0.00 -5.00
CA HIS A 175 11.07 -1.09 -5.34
C HIS A 175 12.53 -0.59 -5.51
N LEU A 176 13.38 -1.38 -6.19
CA LEU A 176 14.84 -1.25 -6.19
C LEU A 176 15.40 0.10 -6.69
N ALA A 177 14.67 0.85 -7.51
CA ALA A 177 15.10 2.18 -7.97
C ALA A 177 14.74 3.28 -6.99
N GLY A 178 13.86 3.05 -6.01
CA GLY A 178 13.47 4.03 -5.01
C GLY A 178 14.68 4.54 -4.20
N ARG A 179 14.78 5.85 -4.03
CA ARG A 179 15.84 6.54 -3.28
C ARG A 179 15.32 7.60 -2.32
N GLY A 180 14.03 7.88 -2.36
CA GLY A 180 13.38 8.77 -1.40
C GLY A 180 11.89 8.82 -1.64
N ILE A 181 11.10 8.92 -0.58
CA ILE A 181 9.65 8.95 -0.63
C ILE A 181 9.14 9.99 0.37
N ARG A 182 8.15 10.79 -0.02
CA ARG A 182 7.51 11.79 0.84
C ARG A 182 6.01 11.71 0.70
N LEU A 183 5.31 11.66 1.83
CA LEU A 183 3.86 11.82 1.88
C LEU A 183 3.52 13.23 2.34
N ARG A 184 3.11 14.04 1.37
CA ARG A 184 2.78 15.46 1.53
C ARG A 184 1.28 15.62 1.74
N HIS A 185 0.90 16.50 2.66
CA HIS A 185 -0.47 16.82 2.99
C HIS A 185 -0.73 18.29 2.70
N PHE A 186 -1.83 18.59 2.02
CA PHE A 186 -2.21 19.95 1.67
C PHE A 186 -3.62 20.26 2.16
N ARG A 187 -3.80 21.51 2.58
CA ARG A 187 -5.09 22.06 2.97
C ARG A 187 -5.26 23.41 2.29
N LYS A 188 -6.29 23.53 1.44
CA LYS A 188 -6.61 24.78 0.73
C LYS A 188 -5.40 25.34 -0.06
N GLY A 189 -4.58 24.45 -0.62
CA GLY A 189 -3.39 24.80 -1.40
C GLY A 189 -2.14 25.11 -0.58
N GLU A 190 -2.21 25.12 0.76
CA GLU A 190 -1.03 25.23 1.63
C GLU A 190 -0.52 23.86 2.02
N GLU A 191 0.80 23.67 1.94
CA GLU A 191 1.45 22.44 2.38
C GLU A 191 1.53 22.43 3.91
N MET A 192 0.91 21.41 4.50
CA MET A 192 0.95 21.12 5.92
C MET A 192 2.28 20.43 6.26
N ARG A 193 2.45 20.05 7.52
CA ARG A 193 3.58 19.20 7.92
C ARG A 193 3.51 17.88 7.13
N LEU A 194 4.66 17.36 6.71
CA LEU A 194 4.73 16.03 6.08
C LEU A 194 4.15 14.98 7.03
N LEU A 195 3.35 14.06 6.47
CA LEU A 195 2.85 12.91 7.23
C LEU A 195 3.98 11.91 7.46
N ALA A 196 4.79 11.65 6.44
CA ALA A 196 6.00 10.85 6.53
C ALA A 196 6.99 11.22 5.42
N TYR A 197 8.26 10.93 5.65
CA TYR A 197 9.30 11.05 4.64
C TYR A 197 10.47 10.12 4.96
N ASP A 198 11.10 9.64 3.90
CA ASP A 198 12.41 9.01 3.94
C ASP A 198 13.22 9.56 2.76
N ASP A 199 14.21 10.38 3.07
CA ASP A 199 15.07 11.00 2.06
C ASP A 199 16.21 10.07 1.62
N ASP A 200 16.45 8.97 2.33
CA ASP A 200 17.52 8.00 2.06
C ASP A 200 16.94 6.58 2.00
N PHE A 201 15.77 6.44 1.35
CA PHE A 201 14.99 5.21 1.29
C PHE A 201 15.83 4.00 0.87
N ASP A 202 15.79 2.96 1.70
CA ASP A 202 16.37 1.64 1.43
C ASP A 202 15.25 0.62 1.19
N PHE A 203 15.30 -0.02 0.03
CA PHE A 203 14.39 -1.12 -0.33
C PHE A 203 14.32 -2.22 0.73
N ASN A 204 15.40 -2.47 1.48
CA ASN A 204 15.44 -3.52 2.50
C ASN A 204 15.02 -3.03 3.89
N PHE A 205 14.59 -1.78 4.03
CA PHE A 205 14.18 -1.20 5.31
C PHE A 205 12.90 -0.37 5.16
N GLN A 206 11.76 -1.03 5.33
CA GLN A 206 10.44 -0.47 5.12
C GLN A 206 9.54 -0.74 6.33
N GLU A 207 9.52 0.19 7.28
CA GLU A 207 8.74 0.09 8.51
C GLU A 207 7.59 1.08 8.56
N PHE A 208 6.61 0.81 9.42
CA PHE A 208 5.64 1.83 9.83
C PHE A 208 6.35 2.85 10.73
N GLN A 209 6.36 4.10 10.28
CA GLN A 209 6.87 5.22 11.06
C GLN A 209 5.71 5.87 11.81
N TYR A 210 5.80 5.93 13.15
CA TYR A 210 4.86 6.70 13.95
C TYR A 210 5.01 8.19 13.66
N LEU A 211 3.89 8.89 13.52
CA LEU A 211 3.90 10.34 13.49
C LEU A 211 4.24 10.86 14.90
N LYS A 212 5.17 11.83 14.99
CA LYS A 212 5.49 12.49 16.27
C LYS A 212 4.25 13.14 16.90
N GLU A 213 3.36 13.64 16.05
CA GLU A 213 2.07 14.23 16.40
C GLU A 213 1.07 13.73 15.36
N GLU A 214 -0.03 13.12 15.82
CA GLU A 214 -1.12 12.67 14.94
C GLU A 214 -1.67 13.86 14.15
N GLN A 215 -1.87 13.70 12.84
CA GLN A 215 -2.30 14.78 11.96
C GLN A 215 -3.70 14.54 11.42
N THR A 216 -4.53 15.59 11.44
CA THR A 216 -5.91 15.51 10.95
C THR A 216 -5.99 15.78 9.45
N ILE A 217 -6.56 14.85 8.70
CA ILE A 217 -7.02 15.03 7.32
C ILE A 217 -8.52 15.36 7.37
N LEU A 218 -8.92 16.47 6.74
CA LEU A 218 -10.29 16.95 6.67
C LEU A 218 -10.87 16.77 5.25
N PRO A 219 -12.21 16.81 5.10
CA PRO A 219 -12.83 16.99 3.78
C PRO A 219 -12.17 18.16 3.02
N GLY A 220 -11.86 17.94 1.74
CA GLY A 220 -11.28 18.95 0.85
C GLY A 220 -9.77 19.17 1.01
N ASP A 221 -9.10 18.40 1.86
CA ASP A 221 -7.64 18.27 1.84
C ASP A 221 -7.19 17.38 0.66
N ASN A 222 -5.91 17.41 0.31
CA ASN A 222 -5.35 16.49 -0.68
C ASN A 222 -3.99 15.93 -0.22
N LEU A 223 -3.63 14.74 -0.69
CA LEU A 223 -2.35 14.10 -0.39
C LEU A 223 -1.55 13.86 -1.66
N ILE A 224 -0.23 13.92 -1.54
CA ILE A 224 0.70 13.59 -2.63
C ILE A 224 1.76 12.65 -2.10
N THR A 225 1.85 11.45 -2.66
CA THR A 225 3.01 10.57 -2.48
C THR A 225 4.00 10.88 -3.59
N GLU A 226 5.12 11.50 -3.23
CA GLU A 226 6.23 11.83 -4.13
C GLU A 226 7.33 10.79 -3.95
N CYS A 227 7.74 10.13 -5.04
CA CYS A 227 8.83 9.16 -5.03
C CYS A 227 9.95 9.60 -5.95
N ARG A 228 11.18 9.43 -5.48
CA ARG A 228 12.42 9.74 -6.17
C ARG A 228 13.14 8.45 -6.53
N TYR A 229 13.53 8.33 -7.80
CA TYR A 229 14.15 7.12 -8.34
C TYR A 229 15.54 7.40 -8.91
N ASN A 230 16.39 6.38 -8.86
CA ASN A 230 17.65 6.33 -9.58
C ASN A 230 17.66 5.10 -10.50
N THR A 231 17.81 5.35 -11.80
CA THR A 231 17.79 4.32 -12.84
C THR A 231 19.08 4.33 -13.68
N LYS A 232 20.19 4.89 -13.15
CA LYS A 232 21.48 4.94 -13.87
C LYS A 232 21.97 3.58 -14.36
N ASP A 233 21.69 2.54 -13.59
CA ASP A 233 22.08 1.15 -13.82
C ASP A 233 21.08 0.37 -14.68
N ARG A 234 19.92 0.97 -15.00
CA ARG A 234 18.88 0.33 -15.82
C ARG A 234 19.04 0.69 -17.28
N ALA A 235 19.06 -0.33 -18.14
CA ALA A 235 19.22 -0.17 -19.59
C ALA A 235 17.88 0.00 -20.35
N ARG A 236 16.74 -0.28 -19.71
CA ARG A 236 15.40 -0.26 -20.31
C ARG A 236 14.45 0.58 -19.47
N MET A 237 13.33 0.97 -20.08
CA MET A 237 12.22 1.59 -19.38
C MET A 237 11.83 0.76 -18.17
N THR A 238 11.66 1.45 -17.04
CA THR A 238 11.08 0.88 -15.84
C THR A 238 9.60 1.21 -15.82
N TRP A 239 8.78 0.18 -15.65
CA TRP A 239 7.33 0.29 -15.61
C TRP A 239 6.84 0.13 -14.18
N GLY A 240 5.70 0.72 -13.85
CA GLY A 240 4.95 0.38 -12.66
C GLY A 240 4.46 -1.06 -12.74
N GLY A 241 4.55 -1.80 -11.64
CA GLY A 241 4.15 -3.22 -11.63
C GLY A 241 4.59 -3.97 -10.39
N LEU A 242 4.16 -5.24 -10.33
CA LEU A 242 4.30 -6.10 -9.15
C LEU A 242 5.72 -6.65 -8.95
N SER A 243 6.50 -6.81 -10.03
CA SER A 243 7.86 -7.33 -9.92
C SER A 243 8.78 -6.36 -9.19
N THR A 244 9.71 -6.88 -8.38
CA THR A 244 10.81 -6.11 -7.77
C THR A 244 11.66 -5.31 -8.78
N ARG A 245 11.65 -5.68 -10.07
CA ARG A 245 12.32 -4.95 -11.16
C ARG A 245 11.44 -3.88 -11.82
N ASN A 246 10.14 -3.94 -11.62
CA ASN A 246 9.22 -2.82 -11.83
C ASN A 246 9.31 -1.84 -10.67
N GLU A 247 8.47 -0.81 -10.65
CA GLU A 247 8.41 0.13 -9.52
C GLU A 247 7.00 0.32 -8.98
N MET A 248 6.95 0.85 -7.76
CA MET A 248 5.75 1.32 -7.09
C MET A 248 6.05 2.67 -6.43
N CYS A 249 5.00 3.46 -6.19
CA CYS A 249 5.07 4.69 -5.41
C CYS A 249 3.88 4.75 -4.47
N LEU A 250 4.01 4.13 -3.30
CA LEU A 250 2.89 3.94 -2.39
C LEU A 250 3.21 4.43 -0.99
N SER A 251 2.16 4.83 -0.29
CA SER A 251 2.15 5.06 1.15
C SER A 251 0.92 4.42 1.76
N TYR A 252 1.09 3.72 2.88
CA TYR A 252 0.01 3.11 3.64
C TYR A 252 -0.18 3.91 4.92
N LEU A 253 -1.27 4.67 4.99
CA LEU A 253 -1.60 5.51 6.12
C LEU A 253 -2.45 4.71 7.11
N LEU A 254 -1.96 4.57 8.35
CA LEU A 254 -2.77 4.10 9.46
C LEU A 254 -3.46 5.29 10.13
N TYR A 255 -4.79 5.23 10.19
CA TYR A 255 -5.61 6.34 10.68
C TYR A 255 -6.80 5.86 11.51
N TYR A 256 -7.47 6.81 12.17
CA TYR A 256 -8.76 6.61 12.82
C TYR A 256 -9.61 7.89 12.77
N PRO A 257 -10.94 7.83 12.97
CA PRO A 257 -11.76 6.63 12.94
C PRO A 257 -11.83 6.04 11.53
N ARG A 258 -11.94 4.72 11.42
CA ARG A 258 -12.10 3.99 10.15
C ARG A 258 -13.25 4.55 9.30
N ILE A 259 -13.01 4.67 7.99
CA ILE A 259 -13.98 5.08 6.96
C ILE A 259 -14.00 4.06 5.81
N ASN A 260 -15.00 4.14 4.94
CA ASN A 260 -15.10 3.31 3.74
C ASN A 260 -14.26 3.87 2.56
N LEU A 261 -12.96 4.07 2.79
CA LEU A 261 -11.98 4.44 1.77
C LEU A 261 -10.75 3.55 1.92
N THR A 262 -10.53 2.70 0.93
CA THR A 262 -9.39 1.76 0.90
C THR A 262 -8.18 2.35 0.19
N ARG A 263 -8.42 2.95 -0.98
CA ARG A 263 -7.36 3.44 -1.87
C ARG A 263 -7.70 4.85 -2.32
N CYS A 264 -6.73 5.74 -2.23
CA CYS A 264 -6.79 7.11 -2.74
C CYS A 264 -5.52 7.38 -3.57
N ALA A 265 -5.55 6.96 -4.82
CA ALA A 265 -4.40 6.96 -5.71
C ALA A 265 -4.78 7.55 -7.07
N SER A 266 -3.78 8.06 -7.80
CA SER A 266 -3.95 8.53 -9.17
C SER A 266 -3.19 7.64 -10.15
N ILE A 267 -3.59 7.71 -11.42
CA ILE A 267 -2.88 7.09 -12.53
C ILE A 267 -2.51 8.17 -13.55
N PRO A 268 -1.31 8.15 -14.13
CA PRO A 268 -0.95 9.08 -15.20
C PRO A 268 -1.87 8.92 -16.43
N ASP A 269 -2.28 10.04 -17.04
CA ASP A 269 -3.09 10.01 -18.27
C ASP A 269 -2.26 9.44 -19.43
N ILE A 270 -2.74 8.33 -20.00
CA ILE A 270 -2.08 7.63 -21.10
C ILE A 270 -2.01 8.50 -22.36
N MET A 271 -3.02 9.33 -22.63
CA MET A 271 -3.05 10.15 -23.85
C MET A 271 -1.99 11.25 -23.80
N GLU A 272 -1.86 11.93 -22.65
CA GLU A 272 -0.82 12.92 -22.41
C GLU A 272 0.58 12.30 -22.49
N GLN A 273 0.76 11.10 -21.92
CA GLN A 273 2.03 10.37 -22.02
C GLN A 273 2.39 10.00 -23.47
N LEU A 274 1.43 9.45 -24.21
CA LEU A 274 1.63 9.08 -25.61
C LEU A 274 1.98 10.31 -26.46
N GLN A 275 1.31 11.44 -26.22
CA GLN A 275 1.63 12.70 -26.86
C GLN A 275 3.05 13.18 -26.50
N PHE A 276 3.44 13.08 -25.22
CA PHE A 276 4.78 13.46 -24.75
C PHE A 276 5.90 12.66 -25.42
N ILE A 277 5.72 11.33 -25.59
CA ILE A 277 6.71 10.48 -26.26
C ILE A 277 6.61 10.54 -27.81
N GLY A 278 5.73 11.39 -28.35
CA GLY A 278 5.63 11.66 -29.78
C GLY A 278 4.84 10.62 -30.58
N VAL A 279 3.98 9.82 -29.94
CA VAL A 279 3.07 8.91 -30.64
C VAL A 279 1.98 9.72 -31.34
N LYS A 280 1.88 9.53 -32.67
CA LYS A 280 0.91 10.25 -33.52
C LYS A 280 -0.33 9.42 -33.87
N GLU A 281 -0.17 8.11 -33.99
CA GLU A 281 -1.23 7.18 -34.36
C GLU A 281 -1.10 5.89 -33.56
N ILE A 282 -2.23 5.38 -33.05
CA ILE A 282 -2.31 4.10 -32.35
C ILE A 282 -3.10 3.15 -33.24
N TYR A 283 -2.43 2.15 -33.81
CA TYR A 283 -3.10 1.10 -34.56
C TYR A 283 -3.67 0.08 -33.58
N ARG A 284 -5.00 0.09 -33.39
CA ARG A 284 -5.69 -0.99 -32.67
C ARG A 284 -5.91 -2.13 -33.66
N PRO A 285 -5.39 -3.35 -33.43
CA PRO A 285 -5.76 -4.49 -34.24
C PRO A 285 -7.28 -4.69 -34.12
N VAL A 286 -7.96 -4.72 -35.25
CA VAL A 286 -9.38 -5.10 -35.31
C VAL A 286 -9.42 -6.59 -35.03
N THR A 287 -9.92 -6.96 -33.85
CA THR A 287 -10.23 -8.35 -33.50
C THR A 287 -11.44 -8.84 -34.26
#